data_AF-A0A8J2LB83-F1
#
_entry.id   AF-A0A8J2LB83-F1
#
_cell.length_a   1.000
_cell.length_b   1.000
_cell.length_c   1.000
_cell.angle_alpha   90.00
_cell.angle_beta   90.00
_cell.angle_gamma   90.00
#
_symmetry.space_group_name_H-M   'P 1'
#
loop_
_entity.id
_entity.type
_entity.pdbx_description
1 polymer ?
#
loop_
_entity_poly.entity_id
_entity_poly.type
_entity_poly.pdbx_seq_one_letter_code
_entity_poly.pdbx_strand_id
1 'polypeptide(L)'
;MILEHMGALYKFHDRPLTYLYNTLHYYEARLRDKPLLKKKLVSSILGSLRDIKPPNWALSDQYISYMQNDEATWTPDMDYYASLLSRFVDVVEGKKRFFT
;
A
#
# COMPACT_ATOMS: atom_id res chain seq x y z
N MET A 1 1.78 -16.89 11.67
CA MET A 1 1.99 -15.69 12.53
C MET A 1 0.72 -14.83 12.55
N ILE A 2 0.47 -14.03 13.59
CA ILE A 2 -0.78 -13.26 13.84
C ILE A 2 -1.39 -12.61 12.58
N LEU A 3 -0.57 -11.99 11.72
CA LEU A 3 -1.04 -11.32 10.49
C LEU A 3 -1.69 -12.27 9.46
N GLU A 4 -1.28 -13.53 9.41
CA GLU A 4 -1.86 -14.54 8.51
C GLU A 4 -3.24 -15.00 9.02
N HIS A 5 -3.45 -14.99 10.34
CA HIS A 5 -4.68 -15.50 10.96
C HIS A 5 -5.69 -14.38 11.22
N MET A 6 -5.22 -13.17 11.51
CA MET A 6 -6.04 -12.02 11.90
C MET A 6 -6.04 -10.89 10.86
N GLY A 7 -5.28 -11.01 9.76
CA GLY A 7 -5.21 -9.98 8.72
C GLY A 7 -6.58 -9.62 8.14
N ALA A 8 -7.46 -10.61 7.98
CA ALA A 8 -8.82 -10.38 7.49
C ALA A 8 -9.65 -9.43 8.37
N LEU A 9 -9.29 -9.25 9.65
CA LEU A 9 -10.01 -8.34 10.56
C LEU A 9 -9.78 -6.86 10.23
N TYR A 10 -8.72 -6.52 9.49
CA TYR A 10 -8.47 -5.15 9.05
C TYR A 10 -9.57 -4.60 8.11
N LYS A 11 -10.42 -5.47 7.55
CA LYS A 11 -11.62 -5.04 6.81
C LYS A 11 -12.64 -4.29 7.66
N PHE A 12 -12.59 -4.45 8.98
CA PHE A 12 -13.44 -3.78 9.95
C PHE A 12 -12.74 -2.60 10.63
N HIS A 13 -11.50 -2.31 10.26
CA HIS A 13 -10.76 -1.20 10.84
C HIS A 13 -11.26 0.13 10.25
N ASP A 14 -11.55 1.13 11.08
CA ASP A 14 -12.09 2.42 10.62
C ASP A 14 -11.11 3.20 9.73
N ARG A 15 -9.82 3.16 10.08
CA ARG A 15 -8.75 3.93 9.41
C ARG A 15 -7.52 3.09 9.03
N PRO A 16 -7.65 2.07 8.17
CA PRO A 16 -6.59 1.10 7.91
C PRO A 16 -5.37 1.73 7.22
N LEU A 17 -5.59 2.69 6.32
CA LEU A 17 -4.51 3.43 5.65
C LEU A 17 -3.73 4.33 6.63
N THR A 18 -4.44 5.05 7.51
CA THR A 18 -3.80 5.89 8.54
C THR A 18 -2.99 5.03 9.51
N TYR A 19 -3.53 3.88 9.93
CA TYR A 19 -2.81 2.93 10.77
C TYR A 19 -1.54 2.42 10.09
N LEU A 20 -1.62 2.02 8.82
CA LEU A 20 -0.47 1.56 8.04
C LEU A 20 0.59 2.67 7.90
N TYR A 21 0.19 3.88 7.56
CA TYR A 21 1.08 5.04 7.47
C TYR A 21 1.81 5.29 8.80
N ASN A 22 1.06 5.39 9.90
CA ASN A 22 1.62 5.63 11.23
C ASN A 22 2.59 4.52 11.64
N THR A 23 2.25 3.26 11.33
CA THR A 23 3.10 2.10 11.64
C THR A 23 4.41 2.13 10.86
N LEU A 24 4.35 2.37 9.54
CA LEU A 24 5.55 2.46 8.70
C LEU A 24 6.43 3.64 9.07
N HIS A 25 5.81 4.78 9.39
CA HIS A 25 6.51 6.00 9.79
C HIS A 25 7.18 5.86 11.16
N TYR A 26 6.42 5.43 12.18
CA TYR A 26 6.93 5.30 13.55
C TYR A 26 8.03 4.25 13.67
N TYR A 27 7.90 3.13 12.94
CA TYR A 27 8.87 2.03 12.97
C TYR A 27 9.88 2.07 11.81
N GLU A 28 10.08 3.21 11.16
CA GLU A 28 10.97 3.33 9.98
C GLU A 28 12.34 2.68 10.24
N ALA A 29 13.01 3.06 11.35
CA ALA A 29 14.33 2.52 11.71
C ALA A 29 14.35 0.99 11.91
N ARG A 30 13.22 0.38 12.29
CA ARG A 30 13.10 -1.07 12.50
C ARG A 30 12.68 -1.83 11.24
N LEU A 31 12.10 -1.13 10.26
CA LEU A 31 11.52 -1.70 9.05
C LEU A 31 12.32 -1.40 7.78
N ARG A 32 13.25 -0.44 7.82
CA ARG A 32 14.09 -0.02 6.69
C ARG A 32 14.64 -1.23 5.92
N ASP A 33 15.36 -2.09 6.63
CA ASP A 33 16.06 -3.25 6.08
C ASP A 33 15.24 -4.55 6.13
N LYS A 34 13.92 -4.46 6.35
CA LYS A 34 13.00 -5.60 6.41
C LYS A 34 11.92 -5.51 5.32
N PRO A 35 12.29 -5.47 4.02
CA PRO A 35 11.34 -5.31 2.92
C PRO A 35 10.25 -6.37 2.92
N LEU A 36 10.57 -7.65 3.17
CA LEU A 36 9.58 -8.72 3.23
C LEU A 36 8.57 -8.53 4.37
N LEU A 37 8.99 -7.98 5.51
CA LEU A 37 8.08 -7.67 6.63
C LEU A 37 7.16 -6.50 6.27
N LYS A 38 7.69 -5.46 5.61
CA LYS A 38 6.88 -4.35 5.07
C LYS A 38 5.85 -4.87 4.08
N LYS A 39 6.26 -5.75 3.14
CA LYS A 39 5.34 -6.39 2.19
C LYS A 39 4.25 -7.18 2.91
N LYS A 40 4.60 -8.00 3.89
CA LYS A 40 3.62 -8.75 4.69
C LYS A 40 2.61 -7.83 5.39
N LEU A 41 3.06 -6.75 6.01
CA LEU A 41 2.18 -5.78 6.68
C LEU A 41 1.21 -5.11 5.69
N VAL A 42 1.74 -4.61 4.58
CA VAL A 42 0.94 -3.95 3.53
C VAL A 42 -0.07 -4.94 2.92
N SER A 43 0.36 -6.16 2.57
CA SER A 43 -0.51 -7.20 2.02
C SER A 43 -1.59 -7.64 2.98
N SER A 44 -1.30 -7.79 4.28
CA SER A 44 -2.31 -8.17 5.26
C SER A 44 -3.39 -7.09 5.43
N ILE A 45 -3.00 -5.81 5.48
CA ILE A 45 -3.93 -4.70 5.72
C ILE A 45 -4.71 -4.34 4.44
N LEU A 46 -4.03 -4.16 3.31
CA LEU A 46 -4.69 -3.75 2.07
C LEU A 46 -5.35 -4.93 1.34
N GLY A 47 -4.80 -6.14 1.49
CA GLY A 47 -5.41 -7.35 0.96
C GLY A 47 -6.77 -7.64 1.58
N SER A 48 -6.97 -7.37 2.88
CA SER A 48 -8.28 -7.52 3.52
C SER A 48 -9.34 -6.54 3.00
N LEU A 49 -8.93 -5.48 2.29
CA LEU A 49 -9.81 -4.45 1.75
C LEU A 49 -10.13 -4.66 0.27
N ARG A 50 -9.48 -5.63 -0.40
CA ARG A 50 -9.57 -5.81 -1.86
C ARG A 50 -10.99 -6.06 -2.36
N ASP A 51 -11.80 -6.78 -1.59
CA ASP A 51 -13.16 -7.15 -2.00
C ASP A 51 -14.20 -6.04 -1.70
N ILE A 52 -13.80 -5.00 -0.95
CA ILE A 52 -14.69 -3.89 -0.54
C ILE A 52 -14.24 -2.52 -1.09
N LYS A 53 -13.10 -2.46 -1.80
CA LYS A 53 -12.55 -1.25 -2.40
C LYS A 53 -12.28 -1.48 -3.89
N PRO A 54 -12.41 -0.43 -4.73
CA PRO A 54 -12.11 -0.56 -6.14
C PRO A 54 -10.62 -0.89 -6.36
N PRO A 55 -10.27 -1.50 -7.51
CA PRO A 55 -8.88 -1.68 -7.91
C PRO A 55 -8.11 -0.34 -7.88
N ASN A 56 -6.80 -0.39 -7.61
CA ASN A 56 -5.90 0.78 -7.60
C ASN A 56 -6.28 1.92 -6.63
N TRP A 57 -7.21 1.65 -5.71
CA TRP A 57 -7.67 2.59 -4.71
C TRP A 57 -6.53 3.13 -3.83
N ALA A 58 -5.64 2.24 -3.38
CA ALA A 58 -4.54 2.59 -2.47
C ALA A 58 -3.15 2.52 -3.11
N LEU A 59 -2.88 1.47 -3.89
CA LEU A 59 -1.56 1.22 -4.48
C LEU A 59 -1.57 1.51 -5.99
N SER A 60 -0.40 1.83 -6.54
CA SER A 60 -0.17 1.89 -8.00
C SER A 60 0.02 0.51 -8.60
N ASP A 61 -0.34 0.33 -9.87
CA ASP A 61 -0.17 -0.93 -10.60
C ASP A 61 1.25 -1.48 -10.50
N GLN A 62 2.28 -0.65 -10.76
CA GLN A 62 3.68 -1.08 -10.65
C GLN A 62 4.05 -1.57 -9.23
N TYR A 63 3.50 -0.92 -8.19
CA TYR A 63 3.72 -1.34 -6.81
C TYR A 63 2.98 -2.65 -6.51
N ILE A 64 1.78 -2.85 -7.06
CA ILE A 64 1.04 -4.12 -6.94
C ILE A 64 1.85 -5.26 -7.57
N SER A 65 2.44 -5.04 -8.75
CA SER A 65 3.34 -6.02 -9.38
C SER A 65 4.56 -6.33 -8.51
N TYR A 66 5.20 -5.30 -7.93
CA TYR A 66 6.27 -5.51 -6.95
C TYR A 66 5.81 -6.36 -5.75
N MET A 67 4.61 -6.12 -5.25
CA MET A 67 4.06 -6.84 -4.09
C MET A 67 3.81 -8.32 -4.38
N GLN A 68 3.59 -8.71 -5.64
CA GLN A 68 3.39 -10.09 -6.07
C GLN A 68 4.69 -10.88 -6.27
N ASN A 69 5.81 -10.20 -6.47
CA ASN A 69 7.11 -10.86 -6.59
C ASN A 69 7.60 -11.35 -5.21
N ASP A 70 8.27 -12.49 -5.15
CA ASP A 70 8.87 -12.97 -3.89
C ASP A 70 10.19 -12.26 -3.54
N GLU A 71 10.75 -11.52 -4.50
CA GLU A 71 11.97 -10.77 -4.33
C GLU A 71 11.78 -9.57 -3.39
N ALA A 72 12.82 -9.34 -2.58
CA ALA A 72 12.90 -8.25 -1.63
C ALA A 72 13.28 -6.91 -2.29
N THR A 73 13.91 -6.96 -3.46
CA THR A 73 14.53 -5.83 -4.13
C THR A 73 13.59 -5.23 -5.18
N TRP A 74 13.35 -3.93 -5.06
CA TRP A 74 12.71 -3.14 -6.10
C TRP A 74 13.26 -1.73 -6.05
N THR A 75 13.74 -1.30 -7.21
CA THR A 75 14.29 0.04 -7.42
C THR A 75 13.45 0.70 -8.50
N PRO A 76 12.37 1.42 -8.13
CA PRO A 76 11.57 2.14 -9.10
C PRO A 76 12.38 3.23 -9.80
N ASP A 77 12.04 3.50 -11.05
CA ASP A 77 12.62 4.57 -11.85
C ASP A 77 11.95 5.93 -11.58
N MET A 78 12.46 6.98 -12.23
CA MET A 78 11.90 8.32 -12.12
C MET A 78 10.48 8.41 -12.69
N ASP A 79 10.16 7.60 -13.70
CA ASP A 79 8.84 7.57 -14.32
C ASP A 79 7.78 7.06 -13.34
N TYR A 80 8.12 6.08 -12.50
CA TYR A 80 7.28 5.64 -11.41
C TYR A 80 6.93 6.79 -10.46
N TYR A 81 7.93 7.54 -10.00
CA TYR A 81 7.71 8.66 -9.09
C TYR A 81 6.90 9.79 -9.74
N ALA A 82 7.17 10.11 -11.01
CA ALA A 82 6.39 11.07 -11.78
C ALA A 82 4.92 10.64 -11.93
N SER A 83 4.67 9.33 -12.15
CA SER A 83 3.32 8.78 -12.23
C SER A 83 2.56 8.86 -10.90
N LEU A 84 3.24 8.63 -9.77
CA LEU A 84 2.65 8.78 -8.44
C LEU A 84 2.25 10.22 -8.14
N LEU A 85 3.12 11.18 -8.47
CA LEU A 85 2.83 12.61 -8.29
C LEU A 85 1.68 13.06 -9.20
N SER A 86 1.68 12.60 -10.45
CA SER A 86 0.58 12.87 -11.39
C SER A 86 -0.77 12.41 -10.84
N ARG A 87 -0.84 11.23 -10.20
CA ARG A 87 -2.08 10.77 -9.53
C ARG A 87 -2.57 11.74 -8.46
N PHE A 88 -1.66 12.32 -7.67
CA PHE A 88 -2.00 13.28 -6.64
C PHE A 88 -2.49 14.60 -7.25
N VAL A 89 -1.77 15.12 -8.25
CA VAL A 89 -2.13 16.35 -8.97
C VAL A 89 -3.51 16.20 -9.63
N ASP A 90 -3.77 15.08 -10.32
CA ASP A 90 -5.07 14.79 -10.94
C ASP A 90 -6.23 14.87 -9.93
N VAL A 91 -6.00 14.45 -8.69
CA VAL A 91 -7.03 14.52 -7.64
C VAL A 91 -7.18 15.94 -7.11
N VAL A 92 -6.08 16.64 -6.85
CA VAL A 92 -6.10 18.03 -6.35
C VAL A 92 -6.79 18.97 -7.35
N GLU A 93 -6.56 18.75 -8.65
CA GLU A 93 -7.20 19.50 -9.74
C GLU A 93 -8.62 19.01 -10.06
N GLY A 94 -9.10 17.96 -9.40
CA GLY A 94 -10.45 17.41 -9.61
C GLY A 94 -10.65 16.64 -10.91
N LYS A 95 -9.58 16.33 -11.65
CA LYS A 95 -9.60 15.53 -12.88
C LYS A 95 -9.97 14.06 -12.62
N LYS A 96 -9.62 13.55 -11.44
CA LYS A 96 -9.96 12.20 -10.99
C LYS A 96 -10.51 12.20 -9.58
N ARG A 97 -11.52 11.36 -9.35
CA ARG A 97 -11.99 11.02 -7.99
C ARG A 97 -11.32 9.72 -7.58
N PHE A 98 -10.93 9.60 -6.30
CA PHE A 98 -10.32 8.37 -5.74
C PHE A 98 -11.21 7.11 -5.85
N PHE A 99 -12.47 7.24 -6.28
CA PHE A 99 -13.52 6.22 -6.17
C PHE A 99 -14.56 6.28 -7.30
N THR A 100 -14.15 6.35 -8.56
CA THR A 100 -15.11 6.24 -9.68
C THR A 100 -14.61 5.27 -10.72
#